data_AF-A0A917QQT9-F1
#
_entry.id   AF-A0A917QQT9-F1
#
_cell.length_a   1.000
_cell.length_b   1.000
_cell.length_c   1.000
_cell.angle_alpha   90.00
_cell.angle_beta   90.00
_cell.angle_gamma   90.00
#
_symmetry.space_group_name_H-M   'P 1'
#
loop_
_entity.id
_entity.type
_entity.pdbx_description
1 polymer ?
#
loop_
_entity_poly.entity_id
_entity_poly.type
_entity_poly.pdbx_seq_one_letter_code
_entity_poly.pdbx_strand_id
1 'polypeptide(L)'
;MAKGGLIRFACGSKAVTITMQATAKVRNTSKRVVLDGGGKVTLSGGGKRRVLYMNTCDKAQVWTTPHCDDQQWPQLTVQNIRFADGNATGERADGGGGGAVFARGGRFKAVNATFVRNRCDPTGPDVGGAAIRVLDQWRDLPVYVVNSTFGGAAGQGGECSNGGALSGIGVSWEVLNSVLTHNRAIGRGANPARGGTPGGGSGGAIYADGNRFTVRVAGSIVTGNTAREGGGAIFFVSNDRTGTLRIERSSFRRNHSAGFETKGFPGIFFLGAGRPQIVSSTLR
;
A
#
# COMPACT_ATOMS: atom_id res chain seq x y z
N MET A 1 -5.27 -6.70 -18.95
CA MET A 1 -5.26 -8.15 -18.67
C MET A 1 -6.68 -8.67 -18.76
N ALA A 2 -7.06 -9.19 -19.93
CA ALA A 2 -8.46 -9.51 -20.24
C ALA A 2 -8.85 -10.97 -19.99
N LYS A 3 -7.91 -11.93 -20.11
CA LYS A 3 -8.20 -13.36 -19.96
C LYS A 3 -8.08 -13.88 -18.51
N GLY A 4 -7.53 -13.08 -17.60
CA GLY A 4 -7.13 -13.53 -16.27
C GLY A 4 -6.15 -14.71 -16.30
N GLY A 5 -6.23 -15.58 -15.31
CA GLY A 5 -5.38 -16.77 -15.17
C GLY A 5 -4.02 -16.50 -14.54
N LEU A 6 -3.11 -17.47 -14.68
CA LEU A 6 -1.70 -17.33 -14.33
C LEU A 6 -0.93 -16.72 -15.50
N ILE A 7 -0.26 -15.61 -15.24
CA ILE A 7 0.55 -14.86 -16.20
C ILE A 7 2.00 -14.99 -15.75
N ARG A 8 2.80 -15.65 -16.59
CA ARG A 8 4.26 -15.81 -16.44
C ARG A 8 4.96 -15.14 -17.61
N PHE A 9 6.21 -14.75 -17.39
CA PHE A 9 7.02 -14.05 -18.38
C PHE A 9 8.07 -15.01 -18.95
N ALA A 10 8.09 -15.16 -20.28
CA ALA A 10 9.05 -15.98 -21.00
C ALA A 10 10.34 -15.21 -21.32
N CYS A 11 10.99 -14.65 -20.28
CA CYS A 11 12.19 -13.79 -20.44
C CYS A 11 13.52 -14.56 -20.36
N GLY A 12 13.49 -15.89 -20.29
CA GLY A 12 14.70 -16.72 -20.13
C GLY A 12 15.27 -16.72 -18.72
N SER A 13 16.58 -16.96 -18.59
CA SER A 13 17.25 -17.10 -17.29
C SER A 13 17.64 -15.77 -16.65
N LYS A 14 17.82 -14.71 -17.44
CA LYS A 14 18.31 -13.40 -17.00
C LYS A 14 17.21 -12.55 -16.36
N ALA A 15 17.60 -11.70 -15.42
CA ALA A 15 16.71 -10.67 -14.89
C ALA A 15 16.37 -9.65 -15.99
N VAL A 16 15.11 -9.23 -16.06
CA VAL A 16 14.60 -8.31 -17.09
C VAL A 16 13.79 -7.20 -16.44
N THR A 17 13.98 -5.98 -16.94
CA THR A 17 13.11 -4.85 -16.65
C THR A 17 12.23 -4.55 -17.87
N ILE A 18 10.91 -4.56 -17.66
CA ILE A 18 9.91 -4.18 -18.65
C ILE A 18 9.39 -2.80 -18.26
N THR A 19 9.81 -1.77 -18.99
CA THR A 19 9.22 -0.44 -18.85
C THR A 19 7.83 -0.45 -19.49
N MET A 20 6.81 -0.28 -18.66
CA MET A 20 5.42 -0.30 -19.07
C MET A 20 5.15 0.82 -20.05
N GLN A 21 4.52 0.54 -21.19
CA GLN A 21 4.05 1.56 -22.14
C GLN A 21 2.65 2.10 -21.80
N ALA A 22 1.87 1.32 -21.04
CA ALA A 22 0.58 1.70 -20.50
C ALA A 22 0.36 1.01 -19.15
N THR A 23 -0.51 1.57 -18.30
CA THR A 23 -0.93 0.92 -17.05
C THR A 23 -1.63 -0.40 -17.35
N ALA A 24 -1.17 -1.49 -16.73
CA ALA A 24 -1.82 -2.78 -16.87
C ALA A 24 -3.12 -2.82 -16.05
N LYS A 25 -4.27 -2.80 -16.73
CA LYS A 25 -5.60 -2.85 -16.09
C LYS A 25 -6.16 -4.26 -16.05
N VAL A 26 -6.65 -4.71 -14.90
CA VAL A 26 -7.42 -5.96 -14.74
C VAL A 26 -8.85 -5.74 -15.23
N ARG A 27 -9.39 -6.66 -16.05
CA ARG A 27 -10.82 -6.67 -16.39
C ARG A 27 -11.61 -7.28 -15.26
N ASN A 28 -12.71 -6.65 -14.86
CA ASN A 28 -13.51 -7.09 -13.70
C ASN A 28 -14.23 -8.43 -13.94
N THR A 29 -14.41 -8.81 -15.21
CA THR A 29 -14.91 -10.14 -15.60
C THR A 29 -13.93 -11.28 -15.34
N SER A 30 -12.66 -10.99 -15.02
CA SER A 30 -11.68 -12.02 -14.68
C SER A 30 -11.93 -12.55 -13.27
N LYS A 31 -12.06 -13.88 -13.09
CA LYS A 31 -12.14 -14.46 -11.74
C LYS A 31 -10.82 -14.35 -11.00
N ARG A 32 -9.72 -14.83 -11.59
CA ARG A 32 -8.39 -14.85 -10.97
C ARG A 32 -7.37 -14.24 -11.89
N VAL A 33 -6.44 -13.46 -11.35
CA VAL A 33 -5.26 -12.94 -12.06
C VAL A 33 -4.04 -13.15 -11.17
N VAL A 34 -3.07 -13.95 -11.61
CA VAL A 34 -1.79 -14.13 -10.91
C VAL A 34 -0.68 -13.63 -11.81
N LEU A 35 0.00 -12.57 -11.41
CA LEU A 35 1.19 -12.06 -12.08
C LEU A 35 2.42 -12.62 -11.37
N ASP A 36 3.08 -13.58 -12.01
CA ASP A 36 4.26 -14.26 -11.46
C ASP A 36 5.52 -13.91 -12.25
N GLY A 37 6.39 -13.12 -11.61
CA GLY A 37 7.64 -12.66 -12.22
C GLY A 37 8.80 -13.68 -12.14
N GLY A 38 8.60 -14.83 -11.48
CA GLY A 38 9.62 -15.88 -11.35
C GLY A 38 10.93 -15.42 -10.67
N GLY A 39 10.89 -14.32 -9.92
CA GLY A 39 12.04 -13.69 -9.25
C GLY A 39 12.94 -12.87 -10.18
N LYS A 40 12.58 -12.75 -11.45
CA LYS A 40 13.46 -12.18 -12.50
C LYS A 40 12.91 -10.91 -13.14
N VAL A 41 11.60 -10.70 -13.03
CA VAL A 41 10.92 -9.63 -13.74
C VAL A 41 10.76 -8.40 -12.86
N THR A 42 11.14 -7.26 -13.42
CA THR A 42 10.78 -5.93 -12.93
C THR A 42 9.78 -5.29 -13.89
N LEU A 43 8.61 -4.91 -13.42
CA LEU A 43 7.69 -4.03 -14.14
C LEU A 43 7.94 -2.60 -13.68
N SER A 44 8.37 -1.74 -14.60
CA SER A 44 8.71 -0.34 -14.29
C SER A 44 7.69 0.64 -14.86
N GLY A 45 7.19 1.55 -14.05
CA GLY A 45 6.36 2.67 -14.52
C GLY A 45 7.16 3.78 -15.21
N GLY A 46 8.50 3.69 -15.21
CA GLY A 46 9.40 4.67 -15.82
C GLY A 46 9.30 6.08 -15.23
N GLY A 47 8.80 6.21 -14.00
CA GLY A 47 8.53 7.48 -13.33
C GLY A 47 7.31 8.23 -13.88
N LYS A 48 6.56 7.63 -14.81
CA LYS A 48 5.52 8.32 -15.60
C LYS A 48 4.10 7.82 -15.37
N ARG A 49 3.92 6.60 -14.86
CA ARG A 49 2.61 5.97 -14.77
C ARG A 49 2.50 4.92 -13.69
N ARG A 50 1.27 4.63 -13.29
CA ARG A 50 0.93 3.46 -12.50
C ARG A 50 1.29 2.18 -13.26
N VAL A 51 1.78 1.16 -12.57
CA VAL A 51 2.11 -0.11 -13.22
C VAL A 51 0.87 -0.99 -13.37
N LEU A 52 0.09 -1.15 -12.30
CA LEU A 52 -0.99 -2.12 -12.22
C LEU A 52 -2.24 -1.51 -11.58
N TYR A 53 -3.39 -1.78 -12.17
CA TYR A 53 -4.67 -1.22 -11.75
C TYR A 53 -5.76 -2.29 -11.77
N MET A 54 -6.50 -2.40 -10.67
CA MET A 54 -7.69 -3.21 -10.52
C MET A 54 -8.75 -2.34 -9.84
N ASN A 55 -9.90 -2.17 -10.45
CA ASN A 55 -10.99 -1.40 -9.84
C ASN A 55 -12.33 -1.92 -10.32
N THR A 56 -13.03 -2.63 -9.45
CA THR A 56 -14.37 -3.17 -9.72
C THR A 56 -15.41 -2.08 -9.93
N CYS A 57 -15.17 -0.87 -9.44
CA CYS A 57 -16.02 0.31 -9.61
C CYS A 57 -15.70 1.13 -10.87
N ASP A 58 -14.66 0.79 -11.62
CA ASP A 58 -14.38 1.44 -12.91
C ASP A 58 -15.22 0.81 -14.04
N LYS A 59 -16.20 1.56 -14.56
CA LYS A 59 -17.04 1.16 -15.70
C LYS A 59 -16.21 0.77 -16.92
N ALA A 60 -15.07 1.40 -17.14
CA ALA A 60 -14.18 1.08 -18.26
C ALA A 60 -13.55 -0.31 -18.11
N GLN A 61 -13.52 -0.90 -16.90
CA GLN A 61 -13.11 -2.29 -16.66
C GLN A 61 -14.29 -3.28 -16.62
N VAL A 62 -15.50 -2.83 -16.98
CA VAL A 62 -16.80 -3.53 -16.96
C VAL A 62 -17.37 -3.68 -15.55
N TRP A 63 -18.60 -3.24 -15.32
CA TRP A 63 -19.32 -3.58 -14.10
C TRP A 63 -19.95 -4.97 -14.22
N THR A 64 -19.77 -5.77 -13.18
CA THR A 64 -20.26 -7.16 -13.11
C THR A 64 -21.44 -7.30 -12.15
N THR A 65 -21.65 -6.34 -11.25
CA THR A 65 -22.73 -6.28 -10.26
C THR A 65 -23.11 -4.82 -9.97
N PRO A 66 -24.27 -4.54 -9.34
CA PRO A 66 -24.60 -3.20 -8.84
C PRO A 66 -23.81 -2.76 -7.60
N HIS A 67 -23.24 -3.72 -6.85
CA HIS A 67 -22.38 -3.46 -5.68
C HIS A 67 -20.92 -3.58 -6.09
N CYS A 68 -20.37 -2.53 -6.67
CA CYS A 68 -19.08 -2.62 -7.31
C CYS A 68 -17.93 -2.82 -6.30
N ASP A 69 -18.05 -2.20 -5.14
CA ASP A 69 -17.11 -2.09 -4.03
C ASP A 69 -16.97 -3.39 -3.22
N ASP A 70 -18.04 -4.17 -3.08
CA ASP A 70 -18.04 -5.45 -2.38
C ASP A 70 -18.34 -6.61 -3.35
N GLN A 71 -17.29 -7.10 -4.02
CA GLN A 71 -17.38 -8.26 -4.93
C GLN A 71 -16.26 -9.26 -4.72
N GLN A 72 -16.57 -10.54 -4.83
CA GLN A 72 -15.59 -11.62 -4.69
C GLN A 72 -14.46 -11.59 -5.75
N TRP A 73 -14.77 -11.12 -6.96
CA TRP A 73 -13.88 -11.14 -8.12
C TRP A 73 -13.69 -9.72 -8.66
N PRO A 74 -12.55 -9.41 -9.30
CA PRO A 74 -11.37 -10.27 -9.52
C PRO A 74 -10.54 -10.52 -8.25
N GLN A 75 -9.87 -11.66 -8.20
CA GLN A 75 -8.79 -11.94 -7.24
C GLN A 75 -7.44 -11.75 -7.91
N LEU A 76 -6.72 -10.70 -7.51
CA LEU A 76 -5.40 -10.35 -8.02
C LEU A 76 -4.30 -10.76 -7.04
N THR A 77 -3.35 -11.55 -7.53
CA THR A 77 -2.09 -11.86 -6.81
C THR A 77 -0.91 -11.39 -7.64
N VAL A 78 0.00 -10.66 -7.01
CA VAL A 78 1.34 -10.37 -7.56
C VAL A 78 2.37 -11.17 -6.78
N GLN A 79 3.24 -11.90 -7.48
CA GLN A 79 4.22 -12.74 -6.82
C GLN A 79 5.55 -12.84 -7.53
N ASN A 80 6.61 -13.05 -6.75
CA ASN A 80 7.99 -13.24 -7.24
C ASN A 80 8.39 -12.16 -8.27
N ILE A 81 8.03 -10.91 -8.00
CA ILE A 81 8.09 -9.84 -9.01
C ILE A 81 8.48 -8.51 -8.37
N ARG A 82 9.19 -7.68 -9.12
CA ARG A 82 9.53 -6.32 -8.72
C ARG A 82 8.66 -5.30 -9.44
N PHE A 83 8.18 -4.30 -8.71
CA PHE A 83 7.56 -3.09 -9.21
C PHE A 83 8.48 -1.90 -8.91
N ALA A 84 8.84 -1.15 -9.94
CA ALA A 84 9.76 -0.03 -9.81
C ALA A 84 9.22 1.23 -10.47
N ASP A 85 9.56 2.39 -9.92
CA ASP A 85 9.36 3.68 -10.58
C ASP A 85 7.92 3.89 -11.08
N GLY A 86 6.94 3.31 -10.39
CA GLY A 86 5.52 3.55 -10.62
C GLY A 86 5.16 4.97 -10.15
N ASN A 87 4.36 5.69 -10.92
CA ASN A 87 3.96 7.06 -10.57
C ASN A 87 2.47 7.28 -10.85
N ALA A 88 1.69 7.52 -9.80
CA ALA A 88 0.26 7.80 -9.89
C ALA A 88 -0.10 9.29 -9.75
N THR A 89 0.87 10.22 -9.79
CA THR A 89 0.56 11.66 -9.74
C THR A 89 -0.45 12.06 -10.82
N GLY A 90 -1.51 12.76 -10.42
CA GLY A 90 -2.59 13.19 -11.31
C GLY A 90 -3.66 12.13 -11.59
N GLU A 91 -3.45 10.88 -11.16
CA GLU A 91 -4.47 9.82 -11.26
C GLU A 91 -5.48 9.99 -10.11
N ARG A 92 -6.64 10.61 -10.38
CA ARG A 92 -7.60 11.02 -9.33
C ARG A 92 -8.72 10.02 -9.02
N ALA A 93 -8.79 8.90 -9.75
CA ALA A 93 -9.81 7.87 -9.52
C ALA A 93 -9.80 7.44 -8.04
N ASP A 94 -10.98 7.51 -7.40
CA ASP A 94 -11.17 7.13 -5.99
C ASP A 94 -10.19 7.80 -5.01
N GLY A 95 -9.90 9.08 -5.23
CA GLY A 95 -8.98 9.87 -4.41
C GLY A 95 -7.50 9.68 -4.77
N GLY A 96 -7.16 8.86 -5.75
CA GLY A 96 -5.80 8.70 -6.28
C GLY A 96 -4.87 7.86 -5.42
N GLY A 97 -3.56 7.89 -5.69
CA GLY A 97 -2.57 7.02 -5.04
C GLY A 97 -2.26 5.72 -5.78
N GLY A 98 -1.53 4.81 -5.12
CA GLY A 98 -1.18 3.49 -5.69
C GLY A 98 -0.22 3.60 -6.87
N GLY A 99 0.99 4.12 -6.64
CA GLY A 99 1.99 4.37 -7.68
C GLY A 99 2.44 3.12 -8.43
N ALA A 100 2.66 2.00 -7.74
CA ALA A 100 2.84 0.72 -8.43
C ALA A 100 1.50 0.02 -8.67
N VAL A 101 0.73 -0.19 -7.60
CA VAL A 101 -0.52 -0.96 -7.62
C VAL A 101 -1.63 -0.16 -6.99
N PHE A 102 -2.75 -0.06 -7.70
CA PHE A 102 -4.02 0.37 -7.15
C PHE A 102 -5.02 -0.78 -7.26
N ALA A 103 -5.69 -1.10 -6.16
CA ALA A 103 -6.73 -2.11 -6.08
C ALA A 103 -7.98 -1.54 -5.41
N ARG A 104 -9.13 -1.65 -6.05
CA ARG A 104 -10.44 -1.38 -5.45
C ARG A 104 -11.41 -2.52 -5.67
N GLY A 105 -12.07 -2.94 -4.57
CA GLY A 105 -12.93 -4.11 -4.50
C GLY A 105 -12.18 -5.41 -4.84
N GLY A 106 -12.94 -6.50 -5.08
CA GLY A 106 -12.31 -7.80 -5.36
C GLY A 106 -11.48 -8.31 -4.18
N ARG A 107 -10.37 -8.99 -4.50
CA ARG A 107 -9.31 -9.32 -3.54
C ARG A 107 -7.93 -8.99 -4.09
N PHE A 108 -7.03 -8.52 -3.23
CA PHE A 108 -5.63 -8.32 -3.58
C PHE A 108 -4.67 -9.03 -2.61
N LYS A 109 -3.57 -9.57 -3.15
CA LYS A 109 -2.47 -10.19 -2.40
C LYS A 109 -1.11 -9.92 -3.06
N ALA A 110 -0.10 -9.68 -2.24
CA ALA A 110 1.30 -9.59 -2.66
C ALA A 110 2.17 -10.63 -1.93
N VAL A 111 2.95 -11.41 -2.67
CA VAL A 111 3.81 -12.47 -2.10
C VAL A 111 5.19 -12.44 -2.71
N ASN A 112 6.25 -12.38 -1.91
CA ASN A 112 7.62 -12.36 -2.45
C ASN A 112 7.80 -11.27 -3.52
N ALA A 113 7.26 -10.08 -3.26
CA ALA A 113 7.27 -8.96 -4.20
C ALA A 113 8.13 -7.82 -3.67
N THR A 114 8.76 -7.08 -4.57
CA THR A 114 9.58 -5.91 -4.21
C THR A 114 9.06 -4.64 -4.85
N PHE A 115 8.96 -3.56 -4.08
CA PHE A 115 8.44 -2.27 -4.54
C PHE A 115 9.46 -1.18 -4.24
N VAL A 116 9.93 -0.48 -5.28
CA VAL A 116 10.94 0.58 -5.10
C VAL A 116 10.63 1.85 -5.88
N ARG A 117 11.00 3.00 -5.28
CA ARG A 117 10.96 4.33 -5.90
C ARG A 117 9.63 4.69 -6.54
N ASN A 118 8.55 4.13 -6.00
CA ASN A 118 7.22 4.43 -6.48
C ASN A 118 6.74 5.76 -5.86
N ARG A 119 5.89 6.46 -6.59
CA ARG A 119 5.42 7.81 -6.26
C ARG A 119 3.92 7.93 -6.42
N CYS A 120 3.33 8.82 -5.65
CA CYS A 120 1.99 9.33 -5.89
C CYS A 120 1.98 10.86 -5.74
N ASP A 121 0.81 11.50 -5.86
CA ASP A 121 0.63 12.91 -5.56
C ASP A 121 1.27 13.33 -4.21
N PRO A 122 1.96 14.48 -4.16
CA PRO A 122 2.68 14.92 -2.98
C PRO A 122 1.77 15.46 -1.87
N THR A 123 0.48 15.66 -2.14
CA THR A 123 -0.48 16.31 -1.25
C THR A 123 -1.85 15.67 -1.31
N GLY A 124 -2.63 15.86 -0.26
CA GLY A 124 -4.03 15.43 -0.17
C GLY A 124 -4.24 14.53 1.06
N PRO A 125 -5.32 14.73 1.83
CA PRO A 125 -5.53 14.07 3.11
C PRO A 125 -5.61 12.54 3.01
N ASP A 126 -6.34 12.04 2.02
CA ASP A 126 -6.59 10.61 1.82
C ASP A 126 -5.86 10.01 0.61
N VAL A 127 -4.89 10.73 0.06
CA VAL A 127 -4.06 10.24 -1.04
C VAL A 127 -2.88 9.48 -0.46
N GLY A 128 -2.69 8.23 -0.86
CA GLY A 128 -1.68 7.39 -0.22
C GLY A 128 -1.18 6.21 -1.03
N GLY A 129 -0.13 5.56 -0.53
CA GLY A 129 0.35 4.29 -1.04
C GLY A 129 1.21 4.48 -2.27
N ALA A 130 2.45 4.95 -2.09
CA ALA A 130 3.35 5.10 -3.23
C ALA A 130 3.56 3.75 -3.93
N ALA A 131 3.71 2.66 -3.18
CA ALA A 131 3.73 1.32 -3.75
C ALA A 131 2.31 0.79 -3.98
N ILE A 132 1.56 0.56 -2.91
CA ILE A 132 0.26 -0.11 -2.99
C ILE A 132 -0.80 0.74 -2.30
N ARG A 133 -1.90 0.98 -3.02
CA ARG A 133 -3.14 1.48 -2.45
C ARG A 133 -4.27 0.47 -2.64
N VAL A 134 -5.00 0.20 -1.55
CA VAL A 134 -6.19 -0.66 -1.58
C VAL A 134 -7.39 0.07 -0.96
N LEU A 135 -8.52 0.03 -1.64
CA LEU A 135 -9.82 0.54 -1.18
C LEU A 135 -10.84 -0.58 -1.27
N ASP A 136 -11.51 -0.90 -0.17
CA ASP A 136 -12.52 -1.96 -0.12
C ASP A 136 -11.98 -3.37 -0.48
N GLN A 137 -12.40 -4.37 0.27
CA GLN A 137 -12.11 -5.78 -0.02
C GLN A 137 -13.38 -6.57 0.18
N TRP A 138 -13.58 -7.60 -0.64
CA TRP A 138 -14.71 -8.51 -0.46
C TRP A 138 -14.83 -8.97 0.99
N ARG A 139 -15.97 -8.65 1.61
CA ARG A 139 -16.30 -8.97 3.01
C ARG A 139 -15.29 -8.45 4.04
N ASP A 140 -14.68 -7.30 3.77
CA ASP A 140 -13.65 -6.67 4.62
C ASP A 140 -12.46 -7.57 4.96
N LEU A 141 -12.26 -8.63 4.18
CA LEU A 141 -11.20 -9.59 4.40
C LEU A 141 -9.83 -8.90 4.22
N PRO A 142 -8.79 -9.29 4.97
CA PRO A 142 -7.53 -8.57 4.94
C PRO A 142 -6.78 -8.75 3.61
N VAL A 143 -6.02 -7.72 3.24
CA VAL A 143 -4.97 -7.81 2.21
C VAL A 143 -3.76 -8.49 2.83
N TYR A 144 -3.24 -9.51 2.15
CA TYR A 144 -2.03 -10.19 2.57
C TYR A 144 -0.81 -9.66 1.82
N VAL A 145 0.18 -9.19 2.57
CA VAL A 145 1.50 -8.80 2.07
C VAL A 145 2.52 -9.69 2.75
N VAL A 146 3.07 -10.66 2.01
CA VAL A 146 3.88 -11.73 2.60
C VAL A 146 5.27 -11.74 1.96
N ASN A 147 6.32 -11.83 2.79
CA ASN A 147 7.71 -11.93 2.33
C ASN A 147 8.08 -10.83 1.33
N SER A 148 7.60 -9.60 1.51
CA SER A 148 7.72 -8.54 0.51
C SER A 148 8.58 -7.39 1.01
N THR A 149 9.21 -6.67 0.08
CA THR A 149 10.10 -5.54 0.38
C THR A 149 9.57 -4.24 -0.22
N PHE A 150 9.50 -3.19 0.58
CA PHE A 150 9.14 -1.83 0.20
C PHE A 150 10.31 -0.92 0.52
N GLY A 151 11.01 -0.46 -0.51
CA GLY A 151 12.34 0.10 -0.39
C GLY A 151 13.39 -1.00 -0.33
N GLY A 152 14.13 -1.09 0.78
CA GLY A 152 15.21 -2.06 1.01
C GLY A 152 16.59 -1.42 1.11
N ALA A 153 16.74 -0.18 0.64
CA ALA A 153 17.94 0.63 0.80
C ALA A 153 17.60 2.13 0.73
N ALA A 154 18.54 2.97 1.18
CA ALA A 154 18.45 4.41 0.98
C ALA A 154 18.23 4.74 -0.51
N GLY A 155 17.34 5.70 -0.79
CA GLY A 155 16.96 6.07 -2.16
C GLY A 155 16.06 5.05 -2.89
N GLN A 156 15.68 3.93 -2.26
CA GLN A 156 14.76 2.95 -2.86
C GLN A 156 13.32 3.02 -2.33
N GLY A 157 13.07 3.72 -1.23
CA GLY A 157 11.72 3.85 -0.68
C GLY A 157 10.76 4.61 -1.59
N GLY A 158 9.47 4.47 -1.32
CA GLY A 158 8.42 5.23 -2.01
C GLY A 158 8.12 6.57 -1.34
N GLU A 159 7.59 7.51 -2.12
CA GLU A 159 7.21 8.85 -1.67
C GLU A 159 5.80 9.21 -2.13
N CYS A 160 4.93 9.62 -1.21
CA CYS A 160 3.53 9.90 -1.48
C CYS A 160 2.98 10.87 -0.43
N SER A 161 1.82 11.50 -0.64
CA SER A 161 1.20 12.39 0.36
C SER A 161 1.12 11.71 1.73
N ASN A 162 0.59 10.48 1.76
CA ASN A 162 0.60 9.57 2.90
C ASN A 162 1.09 8.18 2.48
N GLY A 163 1.47 7.32 3.41
CA GLY A 163 1.73 5.91 3.09
C GLY A 163 2.81 5.73 2.03
N GLY A 164 4.08 6.01 2.34
CA GLY A 164 5.16 5.89 1.37
C GLY A 164 5.35 4.47 0.80
N ALA A 165 4.87 3.44 1.51
CA ALA A 165 4.73 2.09 0.98
C ALA A 165 3.26 1.72 0.76
N LEU A 166 2.51 1.55 1.84
CA LEU A 166 1.15 1.01 1.84
C LEU A 166 0.13 2.07 2.26
N SER A 167 -1.03 2.05 1.63
CA SER A 167 -2.18 2.83 2.05
C SER A 167 -3.48 2.06 1.86
N GLY A 168 -4.42 2.20 2.81
CA GLY A 168 -5.80 1.79 2.58
C GLY A 168 -6.81 2.58 3.40
N ILE A 169 -8.05 2.56 2.91
CA ILE A 169 -9.23 3.15 3.56
C ILE A 169 -10.28 2.05 3.64
N GLY A 170 -10.75 1.73 4.86
CA GLY A 170 -11.68 0.64 5.10
C GLY A 170 -11.08 -0.76 4.89
N VAL A 171 -9.75 -0.90 4.92
CA VAL A 171 -9.06 -2.15 4.55
C VAL A 171 -8.26 -2.71 5.72
N SER A 172 -8.46 -4.00 6.01
CA SER A 172 -7.62 -4.76 6.93
C SER A 172 -6.33 -5.25 6.25
N TRP A 173 -5.24 -5.36 7.01
CA TRP A 173 -3.91 -5.75 6.49
C TRP A 173 -3.23 -6.82 7.33
N GLU A 174 -2.69 -7.83 6.66
CA GLU A 174 -1.76 -8.82 7.22
C GLU A 174 -0.40 -8.67 6.53
N VAL A 175 0.50 -7.93 7.17
CA VAL A 175 1.88 -7.68 6.71
C VAL A 175 2.82 -8.64 7.43
N LEU A 176 3.29 -9.65 6.70
CA LEU A 176 3.97 -10.81 7.26
C LEU A 176 5.37 -10.94 6.66
N ASN A 177 6.37 -11.14 7.51
CA ASN A 177 7.76 -11.40 7.13
C ASN A 177 8.32 -10.41 6.11
N SER A 178 7.97 -9.13 6.24
CA SER A 178 8.21 -8.11 5.22
C SER A 178 9.17 -7.03 5.69
N VAL A 179 9.78 -6.32 4.74
CA VAL A 179 10.73 -5.23 4.98
C VAL A 179 10.15 -3.94 4.44
N LEU A 180 9.92 -2.94 5.29
CA LEU A 180 9.43 -1.62 4.90
C LEU A 180 10.45 -0.58 5.35
N THR A 181 11.26 -0.06 4.43
CA THR A 181 12.35 0.85 4.78
C THR A 181 12.46 2.05 3.87
N HIS A 182 12.90 3.16 4.45
CA HIS A 182 13.23 4.41 3.74
C HIS A 182 12.04 5.03 2.97
N ASN A 183 10.81 4.70 3.33
CA ASN A 183 9.60 5.26 2.73
C ASN A 183 9.24 6.59 3.40
N ARG A 184 8.61 7.49 2.64
CA ARG A 184 8.34 8.87 3.08
C ARG A 184 6.91 9.30 2.78
N ALA A 185 6.23 9.77 3.82
CA ALA A 185 5.01 10.57 3.68
C ALA A 185 5.40 12.05 3.63
N ILE A 186 5.17 12.70 2.49
CA ILE A 186 5.69 14.03 2.17
C ILE A 186 4.62 15.13 2.15
N GLY A 187 3.34 14.76 2.33
CA GLY A 187 2.24 15.71 2.45
C GLY A 187 2.37 16.60 3.69
N ARG A 188 1.48 17.58 3.81
CA ARG A 188 1.44 18.51 4.94
C ARG A 188 0.02 18.93 5.21
N GLY A 189 -0.39 18.86 6.47
CA GLY A 189 -1.73 19.26 6.88
C GLY A 189 -2.53 18.22 7.64
N ALA A 190 -2.05 16.98 7.72
CA ALA A 190 -2.74 15.84 8.33
C ALA A 190 -4.08 15.49 7.64
N ASN A 191 -4.86 14.62 8.29
CA ASN A 191 -6.22 14.23 7.89
C ASN A 191 -7.15 14.29 9.12
N PRO A 192 -8.23 15.10 9.12
CA PRO A 192 -8.58 16.11 8.12
C PRO A 192 -7.50 17.17 7.92
N ALA A 193 -7.50 17.83 6.75
CA ALA A 193 -6.52 18.87 6.46
C ALA A 193 -6.72 20.08 7.39
N ARG A 194 -5.64 20.51 8.07
CA ARG A 194 -5.61 21.75 8.84
C ARG A 194 -5.81 22.97 7.92
N GLY A 195 -6.39 24.03 8.45
CA GLY A 195 -6.64 25.27 7.70
C GLY A 195 -5.39 25.78 6.97
N GLY A 196 -5.55 26.14 5.69
CA GLY A 196 -4.46 26.65 4.85
C GLY A 196 -3.41 25.61 4.41
N THR A 197 -3.69 24.31 4.55
CA THR A 197 -2.79 23.23 4.12
C THR A 197 -3.48 22.29 3.13
N PRO A 198 -2.73 21.65 2.21
CA PRO A 198 -3.33 20.76 1.22
C PRO A 198 -3.62 19.34 1.74
N GLY A 199 -3.28 19.05 3.00
CA GLY A 199 -3.54 17.76 3.66
C GLY A 199 -2.47 16.69 3.40
N GLY A 200 -2.49 15.67 4.26
CA GLY A 200 -1.60 14.51 4.23
C GLY A 200 -0.33 14.68 5.07
N GLY A 201 0.67 13.84 4.84
CA GLY A 201 1.95 13.82 5.55
C GLY A 201 2.09 12.72 6.59
N SER A 202 1.15 11.77 6.64
CA SER A 202 1.08 10.74 7.67
C SER A 202 1.44 9.33 7.15
N GLY A 203 1.94 8.47 8.04
CA GLY A 203 2.18 7.06 7.74
C GLY A 203 3.36 6.85 6.79
N GLY A 204 4.59 7.08 7.26
CA GLY A 204 5.77 7.02 6.38
C GLY A 204 5.91 5.68 5.65
N ALA A 205 5.67 4.56 6.34
CA ALA A 205 5.51 3.25 5.69
C ALA A 205 4.04 2.91 5.41
N ILE A 206 3.18 2.92 6.44
CA ILE A 206 1.78 2.48 6.33
C ILE A 206 0.83 3.60 6.75
N TYR A 207 -0.15 3.90 5.90
CA TYR A 207 -1.31 4.71 6.23
C TYR A 207 -2.58 3.85 6.20
N ALA A 208 -3.33 3.81 7.30
CA ALA A 208 -4.58 3.06 7.38
C ALA A 208 -5.66 3.89 8.05
N ASP A 209 -6.79 4.06 7.34
CA ASP A 209 -7.98 4.78 7.80
C ASP A 209 -9.23 3.89 7.60
N GLY A 210 -10.31 4.15 8.32
CA GLY A 210 -11.58 3.45 8.17
C GLY A 210 -12.39 3.42 9.46
N ASN A 211 -13.45 2.62 9.49
CA ASN A 211 -14.23 2.35 10.71
C ASN A 211 -13.67 1.10 11.39
N ARG A 212 -14.28 -0.06 11.11
CA ARG A 212 -13.87 -1.36 11.64
C ARG A 212 -12.88 -2.06 10.71
N PHE A 213 -11.60 -2.04 11.05
CA PHE A 213 -10.56 -2.79 10.34
C PHE A 213 -9.42 -3.19 11.28
N THR A 214 -8.53 -4.05 10.79
CA THR A 214 -7.37 -4.53 11.57
C THR A 214 -6.08 -4.35 10.79
N VAL A 215 -5.00 -4.00 11.49
CA VAL A 215 -3.66 -4.03 10.91
C VAL A 215 -2.79 -4.94 11.78
N ARG A 216 -2.24 -5.97 11.16
CA ARG A 216 -1.26 -6.86 11.77
C ARG A 216 0.06 -6.80 11.04
N VAL A 217 1.13 -6.54 11.79
CA VAL A 217 2.51 -6.58 11.31
C VAL A 217 3.26 -7.65 12.10
N ALA A 218 3.68 -8.72 11.43
CA ALA A 218 4.33 -9.85 12.08
C ALA A 218 5.64 -10.26 11.39
N GLY A 219 6.67 -10.60 12.17
CA GLY A 219 7.95 -11.08 11.62
C GLY A 219 8.69 -10.06 10.75
N SER A 220 8.38 -8.77 10.89
CA SER A 220 8.73 -7.75 9.89
C SER A 220 9.73 -6.71 10.41
N ILE A 221 10.41 -6.07 9.48
CA ILE A 221 11.35 -4.97 9.74
C ILE A 221 10.77 -3.68 9.16
N VAL A 222 10.53 -2.70 10.02
CA VAL A 222 10.04 -1.36 9.63
C VAL A 222 11.06 -0.33 10.08
N THR A 223 11.86 0.22 9.17
CA THR A 223 13.04 1.02 9.57
C THR A 223 13.32 2.21 8.69
N GLY A 224 13.68 3.35 9.30
CA GLY A 224 14.14 4.52 8.56
C GLY A 224 13.06 5.21 7.74
N ASN A 225 11.78 5.00 8.06
CA ASN A 225 10.68 5.66 7.37
C ASN A 225 10.39 7.03 8.01
N THR A 226 9.89 7.99 7.25
CA THR A 226 9.64 9.35 7.75
C THR A 226 8.25 9.85 7.38
N ALA A 227 7.60 10.54 8.30
CA ALA A 227 6.35 11.26 8.07
C ALA A 227 6.53 12.73 8.45
N ARG A 228 6.11 13.66 7.58
CA ARG A 228 6.12 15.10 7.89
C ARG A 228 5.10 15.48 8.97
N GLU A 229 4.05 14.69 9.12
CA GLU A 229 3.06 14.80 10.18
C GLU A 229 3.25 13.65 11.16
N GLY A 230 2.35 12.67 11.19
CA GLY A 230 2.37 11.62 12.19
C GLY A 230 2.58 10.21 11.69
N GLY A 231 3.17 9.39 12.57
CA GLY A 231 3.37 7.97 12.31
C GLY A 231 4.43 7.71 11.24
N GLY A 232 5.70 7.99 11.53
CA GLY A 232 6.81 7.68 10.61
C GLY A 232 6.82 6.23 10.13
N ALA A 233 6.40 5.28 10.98
CA ALA A 233 6.14 3.90 10.62
C ALA A 233 4.67 3.70 10.20
N ILE A 234 3.74 3.88 11.13
CA ILE A 234 2.31 3.58 10.94
C ILE A 234 1.48 4.77 11.39
N PHE A 235 0.58 5.23 10.52
CA PHE A 235 -0.55 6.05 10.89
C PHE A 235 -1.81 5.20 10.79
N PHE A 236 -2.56 5.10 11.90
CA PHE A 236 -3.75 4.28 12.03
C PHE A 236 -4.87 5.12 12.62
N VAL A 237 -5.99 5.24 11.90
CA VAL A 237 -7.22 5.87 12.37
C VAL A 237 -8.41 4.97 12.11
N SER A 238 -9.10 4.58 13.18
CA SER A 238 -10.42 3.97 13.18
C SER A 238 -11.41 4.99 13.71
N ASN A 239 -12.27 5.50 12.82
CA ASN A 239 -13.16 6.64 13.09
C ASN A 239 -14.19 6.34 14.19
N ASP A 240 -14.67 5.09 14.26
CA ASP A 240 -15.60 4.60 15.28
C ASP A 240 -14.90 3.92 16.49
N ARG A 241 -13.56 3.95 16.53
CA ARG A 241 -12.73 3.34 17.58
C ARG A 241 -12.92 1.83 17.73
N THR A 242 -13.29 1.11 16.68
CA THR A 242 -13.45 -0.36 16.72
C THR A 242 -12.26 -1.12 16.13
N GLY A 243 -11.40 -0.45 15.36
CA GLY A 243 -10.25 -1.06 14.70
C GLY A 243 -9.08 -1.33 15.63
N THR A 244 -8.27 -2.34 15.31
CA THR A 244 -7.14 -2.79 16.16
C THR A 244 -5.82 -2.86 15.41
N LEU A 245 -4.72 -2.59 16.13
CA LEU A 245 -3.35 -2.70 15.65
C LEU A 245 -2.60 -3.75 16.48
N ARG A 246 -1.96 -4.70 15.81
CA ARG A 246 -1.12 -5.73 16.44
C ARG A 246 0.24 -5.82 15.75
N ILE A 247 1.31 -5.76 16.55
CA ILE A 247 2.70 -5.87 16.10
C ILE A 247 3.35 -7.03 16.83
N GLU A 248 3.84 -8.02 16.09
CA GLU A 248 4.38 -9.27 16.65
C GLU A 248 5.75 -9.59 16.08
N ARG A 249 6.69 -10.01 16.93
CA ARG A 249 8.01 -10.50 16.50
C ARG A 249 8.66 -9.61 15.44
N SER A 250 8.55 -8.29 15.61
CA SER A 250 8.94 -7.30 14.60
C SER A 250 9.89 -6.25 15.19
N SER A 251 10.67 -5.62 14.31
CA SER A 251 11.62 -4.57 14.68
C SER A 251 11.26 -3.26 13.99
N PHE A 252 10.89 -2.26 14.79
CA PHE A 252 10.62 -0.91 14.34
C PHE A 252 11.75 -0.01 14.85
N ARG A 253 12.50 0.60 13.93
CA ARG A 253 13.70 1.38 14.27
C ARG A 253 13.79 2.67 13.47
N ARG A 254 14.11 3.78 14.12
CA ARG A 254 14.43 5.06 13.45
C ARG A 254 13.31 5.50 12.49
N ASN A 255 12.05 5.29 12.88
CA ASN A 255 10.92 5.78 12.11
C ASN A 255 10.52 7.14 12.67
N HIS A 256 10.71 8.21 11.91
CA HIS A 256 10.60 9.57 12.40
C HIS A 256 9.23 10.19 12.07
N SER A 257 8.49 10.57 13.11
CA SER A 257 7.28 11.41 13.02
C SER A 257 7.68 12.86 13.33
N ALA A 258 7.60 13.77 12.35
CA ALA A 258 8.03 15.16 12.59
C ALA A 258 6.99 16.00 13.35
N GLY A 259 5.71 15.62 13.26
CA GLY A 259 4.60 16.34 13.91
C GLY A 259 4.10 15.64 15.17
N PHE A 260 3.59 14.42 15.04
CA PHE A 260 2.89 13.77 16.15
C PHE A 260 2.95 12.24 16.11
N GLU A 261 2.79 11.61 17.27
CA GLU A 261 2.69 10.16 17.43
C GLU A 261 2.02 9.83 18.76
N THR A 262 1.59 8.58 18.94
CA THR A 262 0.98 8.13 20.19
C THR A 262 2.07 7.94 21.23
N LYS A 263 1.93 8.61 22.39
CA LYS A 263 2.87 8.52 23.50
C LYS A 263 3.18 7.05 23.86
N GLY A 264 4.46 6.69 23.89
CA GLY A 264 4.93 5.34 24.17
C GLY A 264 5.04 4.41 22.95
N PHE A 265 4.67 4.88 21.75
CA PHE A 265 4.76 4.12 20.50
C PHE A 265 5.54 4.91 19.44
N PRO A 266 6.88 4.95 19.51
CA PRO A 266 7.69 5.76 18.60
C PRO A 266 7.46 5.38 17.14
N GLY A 267 7.27 6.38 16.29
CA GLY A 267 6.95 6.22 14.87
C GLY A 267 5.51 5.76 14.59
N ILE A 268 4.64 5.65 15.59
CA ILE A 268 3.26 5.16 15.41
C ILE A 268 2.28 6.21 15.91
N PHE A 269 1.35 6.61 15.05
CA PHE A 269 0.11 7.26 15.48
C PHE A 269 -1.03 6.24 15.41
N PHE A 270 -1.72 6.07 16.52
CA PHE A 270 -2.82 5.12 16.67
C PHE A 270 -4.03 5.78 17.31
N LEU A 271 -5.14 5.71 16.58
CA LEU A 271 -6.46 6.09 17.02
C LEU A 271 -7.41 4.91 16.74
N GLY A 272 -7.66 4.05 17.72
CA GLY A 272 -8.52 2.88 17.54
C GLY A 272 -9.00 2.31 18.85
N ALA A 273 -9.40 1.03 18.83
CA ALA A 273 -9.85 0.31 20.01
C ALA A 273 -8.68 0.07 20.97
N GLY A 274 -8.83 0.52 22.22
CA GLY A 274 -7.85 0.31 23.26
C GLY A 274 -6.46 0.86 22.91
N ARG A 275 -5.45 -0.01 22.95
CA ARG A 275 -4.05 0.33 22.67
C ARG A 275 -3.44 -0.65 21.66
N PRO A 276 -2.40 -0.26 20.90
CA PRO A 276 -1.65 -1.19 20.06
C PRO A 276 -1.15 -2.39 20.87
N GLN A 277 -1.34 -3.59 20.34
CA GLN A 277 -0.86 -4.82 20.95
C GLN A 277 0.56 -5.11 20.45
N ILE A 278 1.54 -4.97 21.33
CA ILE A 278 2.96 -5.19 21.01
C ILE A 278 3.42 -6.49 21.67
N VAL A 279 3.83 -7.47 20.86
CA VAL A 279 4.20 -8.82 21.33
C VAL A 279 5.58 -9.17 20.80
N SER A 280 6.52 -9.44 21.70
CA SER A 280 7.90 -9.85 21.34
C SER A 280 8.54 -8.95 20.28
N SER A 281 8.28 -7.65 20.34
CA SER A 281 8.69 -6.67 19.32
C SER A 281 9.47 -5.52 19.94
N THR A 282 10.31 -4.87 19.14
CA THR A 282 11.06 -3.68 19.57
C THR A 282 10.56 -2.46 18.80
N LEU A 283 10.21 -1.39 19.51
CA LEU A 283 9.88 -0.07 18.95
C LEU A 283 10.90 0.94 19.48
N ARG A 284 11.72 1.53 18.61
CA ARG A 284 12.77 2.52 18.97
C ARG A 284 13.04 3.53 17.86
#